data_AF-A0A8X6NJE4-F1
#
_entry.id   AF-A0A8X6NJE4-F1
#
_cell.length_a   1.000
_cell.length_b   1.000
_cell.length_c   1.000
_cell.angle_alpha   90.00
_cell.angle_beta   90.00
_cell.angle_gamma   90.00
#
_symmetry.space_group_name_H-M   'P 1'
#
loop_
_entity.id
_entity.type
_entity.pdbx_description
1 polymer ?
#
loop_
_entity_poly.entity_id
_entity_poly.type
_entity_poly.pdbx_seq_one_letter_code
_entity_poly.pdbx_strand_id
1 'polypeptide(L)'
;MATYTGNTSDALKCFNKTRSIPLWGQISLCHMIEICINPENENFSGENVDVDGDLILKEKAANSQEGNIRTAEKLLLELKSKYGANLNTRIFNNLIRLAKRNKLDAEAALNDFIEILTDERYKDHAGAILGSAMAYLVLKQTPRARNQLKRISKTTWNFSDAEYLEKAWLLLADIYIK
;
A
#
# COMPACT_ATOMS: atom_id res chain seq x y z
N MET A 1 -14.09 -7.43 3.36
CA MET A 1 -15.55 -7.27 3.14
C MET A 1 -15.97 -5.83 2.88
N ALA A 2 -15.66 -4.84 3.74
CA ALA A 2 -16.09 -3.45 3.52
C ALA A 2 -15.38 -2.71 2.36
N THR A 3 -14.24 -3.22 1.89
CA THR A 3 -13.48 -2.69 0.75
C THR A 3 -14.01 -3.18 -0.62
N TYR A 4 -14.84 -4.23 -0.66
CA TYR A 4 -15.32 -4.83 -1.93
C TYR A 4 -16.54 -4.12 -2.52
N THR A 5 -17.20 -3.21 -1.79
CA THR A 5 -18.36 -2.44 -2.28
C THR A 5 -17.99 -1.07 -2.86
N GLY A 6 -16.69 -0.72 -2.89
CA GLY A 6 -16.21 0.57 -3.40
C GLY A 6 -16.53 1.78 -2.53
N ASN A 7 -17.19 1.60 -1.38
CA ASN A 7 -17.55 2.71 -0.48
C ASN A 7 -16.57 2.81 0.69
N THR A 8 -15.43 3.45 0.41
CA THR A 8 -14.37 3.69 1.39
C THR A 8 -14.84 4.48 2.61
N SER A 9 -15.80 5.39 2.43
CA SER A 9 -16.31 6.23 3.51
C SER A 9 -17.04 5.42 4.60
N ASP A 10 -17.83 4.43 4.20
CA ASP A 10 -18.55 3.58 5.14
C ASP A 10 -17.63 2.52 5.76
N ALA A 11 -16.65 2.02 5.01
CA ALA A 11 -15.60 1.17 5.55
C ALA A 11 -14.82 1.88 6.68
N LEU A 12 -14.40 3.13 6.47
CA LEU A 12 -13.71 3.93 7.49
C LEU A 12 -14.57 4.15 8.75
N LYS A 13 -15.88 4.39 8.60
CA LYS A 13 -16.79 4.50 9.76
C LYS A 13 -16.86 3.20 10.56
N CYS A 14 -16.96 2.06 9.88
CA CYS A 14 -16.97 0.75 10.53
C CYS A 14 -15.65 0.48 11.26
N PHE A 15 -14.50 0.71 10.62
CA PHE A 15 -13.21 0.50 11.26
C PHE A 15 -12.95 1.44 12.43
N ASN A 16 -13.42 2.68 12.35
CA ASN A 16 -13.34 3.62 13.46
C ASN A 16 -14.10 3.10 14.70
N LYS A 17 -15.27 2.46 14.50
CA LYS A 17 -16.03 1.82 15.60
C LYS A 17 -15.29 0.62 16.20
N THR A 18 -14.61 -0.19 15.38
CA THR A 18 -13.92 -1.41 15.83
C THR A 18 -12.52 -1.16 16.38
N ARG A 19 -11.95 0.03 16.15
CA ARG A 19 -10.62 0.45 16.61
C ARG A 19 -10.42 0.38 18.13
N SER A 20 -11.50 0.49 18.91
CA SER A 20 -11.47 0.37 20.38
C SER A 20 -11.56 -1.08 20.89
N ILE A 21 -11.86 -2.04 20.01
CA ILE A 21 -12.03 -3.44 20.39
C ILE A 21 -10.65 -4.12 20.40
N PRO A 22 -10.20 -4.74 21.51
CA PRO A 22 -8.84 -5.28 21.62
C PRO A 22 -8.44 -6.27 20.50
N LEU A 23 -9.37 -7.15 20.10
CA LEU A 23 -9.14 -8.18 19.08
C LEU A 23 -9.06 -7.60 17.65
N TRP A 24 -9.78 -6.52 17.38
CA TRP A 24 -9.92 -5.97 16.03
C TRP A 24 -9.18 -4.65 15.84
N GLY A 25 -8.71 -4.02 16.91
CA GLY A 25 -8.16 -2.66 16.88
C GLY A 25 -6.95 -2.54 15.97
N GLN A 26 -6.03 -3.51 16.04
CA GLN A 26 -4.81 -3.51 15.23
C GLN A 26 -5.14 -3.65 13.74
N ILE A 27 -5.97 -4.63 13.39
CA ILE A 27 -6.39 -4.91 12.01
C ILE A 27 -7.22 -3.74 11.46
N SER A 28 -8.08 -3.13 12.29
CA SER A 28 -8.87 -1.96 11.91
C SER A 28 -7.97 -0.77 11.56
N LEU A 29 -6.93 -0.51 12.37
CA LEU A 29 -5.95 0.53 12.06
C LEU A 29 -5.19 0.25 10.77
N CYS A 30 -4.76 -0.99 10.54
CA CYS A 30 -4.11 -1.40 9.29
C CYS A 30 -5.00 -1.11 8.08
N HIS A 31 -6.26 -1.56 8.08
CA HIS A 31 -7.18 -1.32 6.97
C HIS A 31 -7.50 0.18 6.77
N MET A 32 -7.63 0.95 7.85
CA MET A 32 -7.83 2.40 7.74
C MET A 32 -6.63 3.09 7.07
N ILE A 33 -5.40 2.68 7.41
CA ILE A 33 -4.18 3.19 6.76
C ILE A 33 -4.19 2.84 5.27
N GLU A 34 -4.52 1.60 4.91
CA GLU A 34 -4.59 1.19 3.50
C GLU A 34 -5.60 2.00 2.69
N ILE A 35 -6.80 2.22 3.23
CA ILE A 35 -7.83 3.04 2.58
C ILE A 35 -7.35 4.49 2.41
N CYS A 36 -6.64 5.05 3.39
CA CYS A 36 -6.10 6.40 3.28
C CYS A 36 -4.96 6.51 2.25
N ILE A 37 -4.18 5.44 2.05
CA ILE A 37 -3.07 5.42 1.08
C ILE A 37 -3.59 5.33 -0.36
N ASN A 38 -4.64 4.53 -0.58
CA ASN A 38 -5.21 4.33 -1.91
C ASN A 38 -6.74 4.19 -1.86
N PRO A 39 -7.49 5.30 -1.71
CA PRO A 39 -8.95 5.26 -1.54
C PRO A 39 -9.67 4.74 -2.79
N GLU A 40 -9.19 5.07 -3.98
CA GLU A 40 -9.83 4.67 -5.25
C GLU A 40 -9.33 3.31 -5.78
N ASN A 41 -8.42 2.66 -5.04
CA ASN A 41 -7.69 1.48 -5.50
C ASN A 41 -7.06 1.69 -6.89
N GLU A 42 -6.62 2.91 -7.22
CA GLU A 42 -5.95 3.19 -8.49
C GLU A 42 -4.66 2.37 -8.55
N ASN A 43 -4.46 1.68 -9.68
CA ASN A 43 -3.24 0.92 -9.91
C ASN A 43 -2.05 1.87 -9.87
N PHE A 44 -1.00 1.52 -9.11
CA PHE A 44 0.30 2.22 -9.10
C PHE A 44 1.00 2.26 -10.48
N SER A 45 0.38 1.71 -11.53
CA SER A 45 0.82 1.85 -12.90
C SER A 45 0.78 3.34 -13.26
N GLY A 46 1.96 3.94 -13.35
CA GLY A 46 2.16 5.38 -13.58
C GLY A 46 1.77 5.90 -14.96
N GLU A 47 0.81 5.29 -15.62
CA GLU A 47 0.09 5.94 -16.71
C GLU A 47 -1.09 6.66 -16.09
N ASN A 48 -0.81 7.83 -15.51
CA ASN A 48 -1.79 8.89 -15.65
C ASN A 48 -2.01 8.99 -17.15
N VAL A 49 -3.15 8.50 -17.62
CA VAL A 49 -3.63 8.84 -18.93
C VAL A 49 -3.56 10.37 -18.94
N ASP A 50 -2.68 10.93 -19.76
CA ASP A 50 -2.62 12.36 -20.04
C ASP A 50 -3.91 12.74 -20.78
N VAL A 51 -5.06 12.51 -20.14
CA VAL A 51 -6.28 13.20 -20.46
C VAL A 51 -6.02 14.59 -19.91
N ASP A 52 -6.15 15.56 -20.81
CA ASP A 52 -6.19 17.00 -20.59
C ASP A 52 -7.32 17.35 -19.61
N GLY A 53 -7.17 16.88 -18.37
CA GLY A 53 -8.13 17.00 -17.29
C GLY A 53 -7.86 18.31 -16.57
N ASP A 54 -8.92 19.10 -16.46
CA ASP A 54 -9.01 20.40 -15.79
C ASP A 54 -8.06 20.50 -14.59
N LEU A 55 -7.15 21.49 -14.62
CA LEU A 55 -6.12 21.72 -13.59
C LEU A 55 -6.74 21.79 -12.18
N ILE A 56 -7.98 22.29 -12.09
CA ILE A 56 -8.76 22.39 -10.85
C ILE A 56 -9.12 21.00 -10.28
N LEU A 57 -9.39 20.01 -11.13
CA LEU A 57 -9.67 18.63 -10.71
C LEU A 57 -8.39 17.94 -10.22
N LYS A 58 -7.26 18.15 -10.90
CA LYS A 58 -5.95 17.63 -10.47
C LYS A 58 -5.52 18.24 -9.14
N GLU A 59 -5.74 19.54 -8.93
CA GLU A 59 -5.41 20.23 -7.67
C GLU A 59 -6.31 19.78 -6.51
N LYS A 60 -7.61 19.59 -6.75
CA LYS A 60 -8.54 19.01 -5.75
C LYS A 60 -8.18 17.57 -5.40
N ALA A 61 -7.81 16.75 -6.38
CA ALA A 61 -7.38 15.37 -6.17
C ALA A 61 -6.07 15.33 -5.36
N ALA A 62 -5.09 16.16 -5.70
CA ALA A 62 -3.83 16.29 -4.96
C ALA A 62 -4.05 16.75 -3.51
N ASN A 63 -4.91 17.73 -3.28
CA ASN A 63 -5.23 18.22 -1.93
C ASN A 63 -5.99 17.17 -1.09
N SER A 64 -6.90 16.41 -1.72
CA SER A 64 -7.57 15.27 -1.08
C SER A 64 -6.57 14.15 -0.73
N GLN A 65 -5.64 13.83 -1.64
CA GLN A 65 -4.59 12.85 -1.42
C GLN A 65 -3.66 13.26 -0.27
N GLU A 66 -3.27 14.52 -0.18
CA GLU A 66 -2.42 14.99 0.92
C GLU A 66 -3.12 14.94 2.28
N GLY A 67 -4.42 15.28 2.33
CA GLY A 67 -5.24 15.11 3.54
C GLY A 67 -5.32 13.64 3.99
N ASN A 68 -5.45 12.72 3.04
CA ASN A 68 -5.49 11.28 3.31
C ASN A 68 -4.14 10.75 3.81
N ILE A 69 -3.03 11.17 3.22
CA ILE A 69 -1.67 10.81 3.65
C ILE A 69 -1.41 11.28 5.09
N ARG A 70 -1.76 12.53 5.43
CA ARG A 70 -1.63 13.04 6.81
C ARG A 70 -2.46 12.23 7.80
N THR A 71 -3.62 11.72 7.36
CA THR A 71 -4.48 10.86 8.19
C THR A 71 -3.85 9.49 8.39
N ALA A 72 -3.29 8.90 7.34
CA ALA A 72 -2.55 7.64 7.40
C ALA A 72 -1.34 7.73 8.34
N GLU A 73 -0.58 8.83 8.30
CA GLU A 73 0.55 9.06 9.21
C GLU A 73 0.11 9.10 10.68
N LYS A 74 -1.00 9.77 11.00
CA LYS A 74 -1.58 9.79 12.36
C LYS A 74 -2.00 8.40 12.83
N LEU A 75 -2.67 7.63 11.97
CA LEU A 75 -3.09 6.26 12.27
C LEU A 75 -1.88 5.34 12.48
N LEU A 76 -0.80 5.53 11.72
CA LEU A 76 0.45 4.80 11.90
C LEU A 76 1.13 5.11 13.23
N LEU A 77 1.14 6.39 13.65
CA LEU A 77 1.64 6.79 14.97
C LEU A 77 0.88 6.11 16.10
N GLU A 78 -0.43 6.04 15.98
CA GLU A 78 -1.26 5.32 16.95
C GLU A 78 -1.00 3.82 16.92
N LEU A 79 -0.90 3.21 15.74
CA LEU A 79 -0.59 1.79 15.60
C LEU A 79 0.72 1.45 16.32
N LYS A 80 1.76 2.29 16.15
CA LYS A 80 3.04 2.18 16.86
C LYS A 80 2.89 2.36 18.36
N SER A 81 2.08 3.33 18.80
CA SER A 81 1.88 3.60 20.23
C SER A 81 1.13 2.49 20.96
N LYS A 82 0.14 1.85 20.31
CA LYS A 82 -0.70 0.81 20.92
C LYS A 82 -0.09 -0.59 20.82
N TYR A 83 0.55 -0.91 19.71
CA TYR A 83 1.00 -2.28 19.38
C TYR A 83 2.51 -2.40 19.19
N GLY A 84 3.26 -1.32 19.40
CA GLY A 84 4.71 -1.28 19.27
C GLY A 84 5.20 -1.18 17.83
N ALA A 85 6.51 -1.00 17.67
CA ALA A 85 7.17 -1.06 16.38
C ALA A 85 7.37 -2.53 15.97
N ASN A 86 6.82 -2.91 14.82
CA ASN A 86 6.93 -4.25 14.24
C ASN A 86 7.04 -4.17 12.70
N LEU A 87 7.17 -5.32 12.04
CA LEU A 87 7.29 -5.39 10.58
C LEU A 87 6.13 -4.68 9.85
N ASN A 88 4.89 -4.86 10.32
CA ASN A 88 3.73 -4.21 9.71
C ASN A 88 3.84 -2.68 9.80
N THR A 89 4.26 -2.13 10.94
CA THR A 89 4.47 -0.67 11.05
C THR A 89 5.57 -0.17 10.13
N ARG A 90 6.59 -0.98 9.85
CA ARG A 90 7.68 -0.66 8.90
C ARG A 90 7.15 -0.69 7.46
N ILE A 91 6.40 -1.72 7.09
CA ILE A 91 5.75 -1.85 5.78
C ILE A 91 4.81 -0.67 5.53
N PHE A 92 3.89 -0.38 6.46
CA PHE A 92 2.97 0.76 6.32
C PHE A 92 3.69 2.10 6.19
N ASN A 93 4.78 2.30 6.94
CA ASN A 93 5.59 3.51 6.80
C ASN A 93 6.13 3.69 5.37
N ASN A 94 6.59 2.61 4.73
CA ASN A 94 7.07 2.67 3.35
C ASN A 94 5.94 2.80 2.34
N LEU A 95 4.79 2.16 2.56
CA LEU A 95 3.62 2.33 1.70
C LEU A 95 3.11 3.78 1.73
N ILE A 96 3.10 4.43 2.89
CA ILE A 96 2.77 5.87 3.00
C ILE A 96 3.77 6.73 2.23
N ARG A 97 5.07 6.40 2.26
CA ARG A 97 6.08 7.09 1.43
C ARG A 97 5.80 6.92 -0.06
N LEU A 98 5.43 5.72 -0.49
CA LEU A 98 5.03 5.48 -1.89
C LEU A 98 3.77 6.23 -2.29
N ALA A 99 2.82 6.41 -1.37
CA ALA A 99 1.60 7.18 -1.60
C ALA A 99 1.87 8.64 -1.99
N LYS A 100 3.02 9.21 -1.60
CA LYS A 100 3.44 10.57 -1.97
C LYS A 100 3.82 10.69 -3.45
N ARG A 101 3.99 9.56 -4.17
CA ARG A 101 4.40 9.46 -5.58
C ARG A 101 5.64 10.31 -5.93
N ASN A 102 6.53 10.52 -4.96
CA ASN A 102 7.79 11.25 -5.11
C ASN A 102 8.94 10.28 -5.33
N LYS A 103 9.86 10.61 -6.24
CA LYS A 103 11.03 9.77 -6.58
C LYS A 103 11.92 9.51 -5.36
N LEU A 104 12.24 10.53 -4.58
CA LEU A 104 13.12 10.39 -3.40
C LEU A 104 12.49 9.48 -2.34
N ASP A 105 11.20 9.66 -2.08
CA ASP A 105 10.45 8.82 -1.15
C ASP A 105 10.34 7.37 -1.65
N ALA A 106 10.20 7.17 -2.97
CA ALA A 106 10.16 5.85 -3.58
C ALA A 106 11.50 5.11 -3.53
N GLU A 107 12.62 5.81 -3.74
CA GLU A 107 13.96 5.23 -3.57
C GLU A 107 14.22 4.84 -2.11
N ALA A 108 13.85 5.72 -1.16
CA ALA A 108 13.99 5.43 0.26
C ALA A 108 13.12 4.23 0.70
N ALA A 109 11.87 4.17 0.24
CA ALA A 109 10.97 3.06 0.50
C ALA A 109 11.48 1.75 -0.13
N LEU A 110 12.01 1.81 -1.36
CA LEU A 110 12.57 0.65 -2.05
C LEU A 110 13.77 0.06 -1.29
N ASN A 111 14.70 0.90 -0.84
CA ASN A 111 15.86 0.45 -0.09
C ASN A 111 15.44 -0.25 1.21
N ASP A 112 14.46 0.29 1.92
CA ASP A 112 13.93 -0.31 3.15
C ASP A 112 13.23 -1.66 2.88
N PHE A 113 12.46 -1.77 1.78
CA PHE A 113 11.88 -3.05 1.37
C PHE A 113 12.94 -4.08 0.99
N ILE A 114 14.01 -3.69 0.30
CA ILE A 114 15.12 -4.60 -0.04
C ILE A 114 15.80 -5.09 1.24
N GLU A 115 16.01 -4.21 2.23
CA GLU A 115 16.59 -4.59 3.52
C GLU A 115 15.70 -5.62 4.24
N ILE A 116 14.38 -5.42 4.26
CA ILE A 116 13.42 -6.40 4.80
C ILE A 116 13.55 -7.74 4.07
N LEU A 117 13.60 -7.73 2.73
CA LEU A 117 13.67 -8.93 1.91
C LEU A 117 15.04 -9.63 1.95
N THR A 118 16.07 -8.97 2.48
CA THR A 118 17.40 -9.56 2.70
C THR A 118 17.45 -10.36 4.01
N ASP A 119 16.57 -10.05 4.97
CA ASP A 119 16.42 -10.85 6.18
C ASP A 119 15.78 -12.20 5.84
N GLU A 120 16.47 -13.30 6.14
CA GLU A 120 16.00 -14.67 5.90
C GLU A 120 14.61 -14.95 6.50
N ARG A 121 14.25 -14.25 7.58
CA ARG A 121 12.94 -14.39 8.23
C ARG A 121 11.79 -13.83 7.40
N TYR A 122 12.07 -12.86 6.53
CA TYR A 122 11.06 -12.09 5.78
C TYR A 122 11.29 -12.08 4.26
N LYS A 123 12.25 -12.87 3.76
CA LYS A 123 12.62 -12.93 2.34
C LYS A 123 11.45 -13.21 1.39
N ASP A 124 10.44 -13.92 1.87
CA ASP A 124 9.24 -14.31 1.10
C ASP A 124 7.97 -13.58 1.56
N HIS A 125 8.10 -12.52 2.38
CA HIS A 125 6.97 -11.78 2.92
C HIS A 125 6.21 -11.02 1.81
N ALA A 126 4.96 -11.41 1.55
CA ALA A 126 4.18 -10.92 0.42
C ALA A 126 4.05 -9.38 0.39
N GLY A 127 3.78 -8.75 1.54
CA GLY A 127 3.64 -7.29 1.63
C GLY A 127 4.92 -6.52 1.28
N ALA A 128 6.10 -7.07 1.57
CA ALA A 128 7.38 -6.42 1.27
C ALA A 128 7.73 -6.60 -0.22
N ILE A 129 7.43 -7.77 -0.80
CA ILE A 129 7.58 -8.00 -2.24
C ILE A 129 6.65 -7.07 -3.03
N LEU A 130 5.38 -6.97 -2.64
CA LEU A 130 4.40 -6.06 -3.25
C LEU A 130 4.88 -4.60 -3.15
N GLY A 131 5.30 -4.16 -1.97
CA GLY A 131 5.82 -2.81 -1.75
C GLY A 131 7.05 -2.50 -2.61
N SER A 132 7.98 -3.45 -2.75
CA SER A 132 9.14 -3.30 -3.64
C SER A 132 8.74 -3.18 -5.11
N ALA A 133 7.74 -3.95 -5.56
CA ALA A 133 7.23 -3.88 -6.92
C ALA A 133 6.53 -2.54 -7.19
N MET A 134 5.70 -2.06 -6.26
CA MET A 134 5.07 -0.73 -6.33
C MET A 134 6.13 0.38 -6.41
N ALA A 135 7.19 0.29 -5.60
CA ALA A 135 8.30 1.26 -5.64
C ALA A 135 9.01 1.25 -7.01
N TYR A 136 9.28 0.07 -7.58
CA TYR A 136 9.83 -0.04 -8.93
C TYR A 136 8.91 0.57 -10.00
N LEU A 137 7.59 0.46 -9.87
CA LEU A 137 6.64 1.08 -10.80
C LEU A 137 6.67 2.61 -10.70
N VAL A 138 6.69 3.17 -9.50
CA VAL A 138 6.85 4.63 -9.29
C VAL A 138 8.16 5.13 -9.90
N LEU A 139 9.22 4.31 -9.82
CA LEU A 139 10.53 4.59 -10.42
C LEU A 139 10.63 4.25 -11.92
N LYS A 140 9.52 3.87 -12.57
CA LYS A 140 9.45 3.49 -13.99
C LYS A 140 10.35 2.31 -14.38
N GLN A 141 10.66 1.44 -13.42
CA GLN A 141 11.48 0.23 -13.60
C GLN A 141 10.59 -1.03 -13.72
N THR A 142 9.66 -1.02 -14.67
CA THR A 142 8.65 -2.09 -14.87
C THR A 142 9.23 -3.51 -14.98
N PRO A 143 10.37 -3.76 -15.67
CA PRO A 143 10.96 -5.11 -15.71
C PRO A 143 11.36 -5.64 -14.33
N ARG A 144 11.87 -4.76 -13.45
CA ARG A 144 12.26 -5.15 -12.08
C ARG A 144 11.04 -5.38 -11.19
N ALA A 145 10.00 -4.54 -11.33
CA ALA A 145 8.72 -4.76 -10.66
C ALA A 145 8.15 -6.15 -11.00
N ARG A 146 8.13 -6.50 -12.29
CA ARG A 146 7.68 -7.82 -12.78
C ARG A 146 8.48 -8.97 -12.17
N ASN A 147 9.80 -8.84 -12.10
CA ASN A 147 10.67 -9.87 -11.52
C ASN A 147 10.37 -10.08 -10.03
N GLN A 148 10.10 -9.00 -9.27
CA GLN A 148 9.69 -9.13 -7.87
C GLN A 148 8.34 -9.85 -7.76
N LEU A 149 7.34 -9.44 -8.53
CA LEU A 149 6.00 -10.06 -8.48
C LEU A 149 6.02 -11.54 -8.88
N LYS A 150 6.90 -11.97 -9.80
CA LYS A 150 7.06 -13.39 -10.13
C LYS A 150 7.50 -14.23 -8.93
N ARG A 151 8.22 -13.67 -7.96
CA ARG A 151 8.61 -14.39 -6.73
C ARG A 151 7.40 -14.83 -5.93
N ILE A 152 6.31 -14.04 -5.95
CA ILE A 152 5.07 -14.31 -5.22
C ILE A 152 4.38 -15.59 -5.70
N SER A 153 4.53 -15.97 -6.96
CA SER A 153 3.99 -17.24 -7.49
C SER A 153 4.56 -18.49 -6.83
N LYS A 154 5.71 -18.35 -6.15
CA LYS A 154 6.39 -19.45 -5.44
C LYS A 154 6.15 -19.40 -3.92
N THR A 155 5.56 -18.33 -3.41
CA THR A 155 5.29 -18.16 -1.97
C THR A 155 4.13 -19.05 -1.55
N THR A 156 4.28 -19.73 -0.41
CA THR A 156 3.20 -20.53 0.17
C THR A 156 2.02 -19.63 0.54
N TRP A 157 0.85 -19.91 -0.03
CA TRP A 157 -0.37 -19.17 0.30
C TRP A 157 -0.66 -19.28 1.80
N ASN A 158 -0.96 -18.15 2.43
CA ASN A 158 -1.43 -18.09 3.80
C ASN A 158 -2.52 -17.02 3.94
N PHE A 159 -3.37 -17.17 4.94
CA PHE A 159 -4.52 -16.29 5.13
C PHE A 159 -4.11 -14.85 5.46
N SER A 160 -3.04 -14.66 6.24
CA SER A 160 -2.57 -13.34 6.68
C SER A 160 -2.07 -12.47 5.51
N ASP A 161 -1.49 -13.09 4.49
CA ASP A 161 -0.95 -12.43 3.31
C ASP A 161 -1.92 -12.40 2.13
N ALA A 162 -3.10 -12.99 2.25
CA ALA A 162 -4.03 -13.19 1.14
C ALA A 162 -4.33 -11.89 0.37
N GLU A 163 -4.53 -10.77 1.08
CA GLU A 163 -4.77 -9.46 0.45
C GLU A 163 -3.55 -8.93 -0.32
N TYR A 164 -2.34 -9.15 0.20
CA TYR A 164 -1.11 -8.77 -0.50
C TYR A 164 -0.89 -9.64 -1.75
N LEU A 165 -1.21 -10.93 -1.67
CA LEU A 165 -1.14 -11.86 -2.81
C LEU A 165 -2.13 -11.47 -3.90
N GLU A 166 -3.39 -11.16 -3.54
CA GLU A 166 -4.40 -10.68 -4.48
C GLU A 166 -3.92 -9.40 -5.20
N LYS A 167 -3.51 -8.38 -4.44
CA LYS A 167 -2.99 -7.12 -5.00
C LYS A 167 -1.80 -7.35 -5.92
N ALA A 168 -0.90 -8.27 -5.56
CA ALA A 168 0.25 -8.62 -6.39
C ALA A 168 -0.13 -9.29 -7.71
N TRP A 169 -1.09 -10.21 -7.70
CA TRP A 169 -1.55 -10.88 -8.91
C TRP A 169 -2.28 -9.92 -9.85
N LEU A 170 -3.12 -9.04 -9.31
CA LEU A 170 -3.77 -7.98 -10.09
C LEU A 170 -2.73 -7.05 -10.71
N LEU A 171 -1.72 -6.62 -9.95
CA LEU A 171 -0.64 -5.77 -10.45
C LEU A 171 0.20 -6.48 -11.53
N LEU A 172 0.44 -7.78 -11.37
CA LEU A 172 1.15 -8.57 -12.36
C LEU A 172 0.34 -8.69 -13.65
N ALA A 173 -0.97 -8.95 -13.56
CA ALA A 173 -1.86 -9.00 -14.70
C ALA A 173 -1.89 -7.66 -15.47
N ASP A 174 -1.98 -6.54 -14.76
CA ASP A 174 -1.94 -5.20 -15.35
C ASP A 174 -0.64 -4.95 -16.14
N ILE A 175 0.51 -5.38 -15.61
CA ILE A 175 1.81 -5.30 -16.30
C ILE A 175 1.89 -6.16 -17.58
N TYR A 176 1.06 -7.19 -17.70
CA TYR A 176 1.07 -8.12 -18.84
C TYR A 176 0.00 -7.81 -19.89
N ILE A 177 -1.11 -7.19 -19.48
CA ILE A 177 -2.20 -6.81 -20.38
C ILE A 177 -1.88 -5.48 -21.08
N LYS A 178 -1.11 -4.60 -20.43
CA LYS A 178 -0.48 -3.43 -21.05
C LYS A 178 0.69 -3.81 -21.95
#